data_AF-A0A7X8URP6-F1
#
_entry.id   AF-A0A7X8URP6-F1
#
_cell.length_a   1.000
_cell.length_b   1.000
_cell.length_c   1.000
_cell.angle_alpha   90.00
_cell.angle_beta   90.00
_cell.angle_gamma   90.00
#
_symmetry.space_group_name_H-M   'P 1'
#
loop_
_entity.id
_entity.type
_entity.pdbx_description
1 polymer ?
#
loop_
_entity_poly.entity_id
_entity_poly.type
_entity_poly.pdbx_seq_one_letter_code
_entity_poly.pdbx_strand_id
1 'polypeptide(L)'
;MAKDPRSLQEYRSKRQFSTTPEPHGVEKHSETAGGIFCVQQHLASHLHFDFRLEHRGVLLSWAVPKGPSLNPRDKRLAMMTEDHPLDYGDFEGVIPEGYGSGVVMLWDRGRWLPLDDDVDAAIEKGQIKFELQGVKLKGQWVLVRSAGAARRFSPNQQDRAWLLIKHRDGWAGDVDVLTAAPLSVLSGKDLAGILLEHMPAQWSAPGNEQKGRIGKQLQLLIDQARGAGNK
;
A
#
# COMPACT_ATOMS: atom_id res chain seq x y z
N MET A 1 8.92 2.16 30.80
CA MET A 1 8.48 3.18 29.84
C MET A 1 8.30 2.49 28.50
N ALA A 2 7.06 2.12 28.16
CA ALA A 2 6.77 1.43 26.90
C ALA A 2 7.11 2.37 25.75
N LYS A 3 7.94 1.91 24.83
CA LYS A 3 8.41 2.66 23.67
C LYS A 3 7.19 2.92 22.77
N ASP A 4 6.79 4.18 22.66
CA ASP A 4 5.67 4.67 21.86
C ASP A 4 5.79 4.16 20.42
N PRO A 5 4.80 3.44 19.85
CA PRO A 5 4.90 2.99 18.48
C PRO A 5 4.88 4.20 17.55
N ARG A 6 6.08 4.64 17.14
CA ARG A 6 6.38 5.28 15.84
C ARG A 6 5.36 6.36 15.44
N SER A 7 5.30 7.42 16.24
CA SER A 7 4.57 8.66 15.99
C SER A 7 4.58 9.09 14.50
N LEU A 8 3.53 9.82 14.07
CA LEU A 8 3.44 10.40 12.72
C LEU A 8 4.55 11.43 12.41
N GLN A 9 5.51 11.64 13.30
CA GLN A 9 6.63 12.57 13.12
C GLN A 9 7.45 12.25 11.87
N GLU A 10 7.80 10.98 11.64
CA GLU A 10 8.58 10.61 10.45
C GLU A 10 7.78 10.87 9.17
N TYR A 11 6.49 10.50 9.15
CA TYR A 11 5.57 10.80 8.05
C TYR A 11 5.51 12.30 7.75
N ARG A 12 5.24 13.12 8.77
CA ARG A 12 5.13 14.58 8.63
C ARG A 12 6.45 15.20 8.17
N SER A 13 7.60 14.73 8.68
CA SER A 13 8.92 15.23 8.28
C SER A 13 9.26 14.98 6.81
N LYS A 14 8.68 13.93 6.21
CA LYS A 14 8.90 13.54 4.82
C LYS A 14 7.93 14.21 3.84
N ARG A 15 6.97 15.00 4.31
CA ARG A 15 5.91 15.60 3.48
C ARG A 15 5.94 17.12 3.46
N GLN A 16 5.62 17.67 2.29
CA GLN A 16 5.39 19.09 2.08
C GLN A 16 3.90 19.31 1.78
N PHE A 17 3.07 19.43 2.83
CA PHE A 17 1.61 19.50 2.68
C PHE A 17 1.08 20.75 1.98
N SER A 18 1.92 21.77 1.74
CA SER A 18 1.56 22.91 0.89
C SER A 18 1.49 22.55 -0.59
N THR A 19 2.05 21.41 -1.00
CA THR A 19 2.20 21.02 -2.41
C THR A 19 1.68 19.61 -2.72
N THR A 20 1.32 18.81 -1.72
CA THR A 20 0.73 17.47 -1.90
C THR A 20 -0.75 17.45 -1.51
N PRO A 21 -1.62 16.71 -2.24
CA PRO A 21 -3.01 16.50 -1.84
C PRO A 21 -3.16 15.47 -0.69
N GLU A 22 -2.05 14.91 -0.20
CA GLU A 22 -2.06 13.96 0.91
C GLU A 22 -2.53 14.60 2.23
N PRO A 23 -3.28 13.87 3.08
CA PRO A 23 -3.82 14.40 4.33
C PRO A 23 -2.72 14.68 5.39
N HIS A 24 -2.88 15.76 6.14
CA HIS A 24 -1.99 16.13 7.26
C HIS A 24 -1.95 15.10 8.41
N GLY A 25 -3.07 14.40 8.60
CA GLY A 25 -3.23 13.36 9.61
C GLY A 25 -3.45 13.86 11.04
N VAL A 26 -4.49 13.36 11.69
CA VAL A 26 -4.73 13.48 13.14
C VAL A 26 -4.65 12.10 13.76
N GLU A 27 -3.88 11.94 14.84
CA GLU A 27 -3.84 10.69 15.60
C GLU A 27 -5.19 10.52 16.31
N LYS A 28 -5.86 9.38 16.09
CA LYS A 28 -7.13 9.05 16.76
C LYS A 28 -6.97 7.69 17.43
N HIS A 29 -7.06 7.62 18.75
CA HIS A 29 -6.97 6.34 19.44
C HIS A 29 -8.30 5.57 19.34
N SER A 30 -8.24 4.33 18.86
CA SER A 30 -9.32 3.34 18.92
C SER A 30 -9.00 2.34 20.03
N GLU A 31 -9.95 2.08 20.93
CA GLU A 31 -9.81 1.12 22.05
C GLU A 31 -10.24 -0.31 21.68
N THR A 32 -10.74 -0.56 20.45
CA THR A 32 -11.22 -1.88 20.03
C THR A 32 -10.13 -2.68 19.32
N ALA A 33 -10.05 -3.99 19.58
CA ALA A 33 -9.18 -4.89 18.82
C ALA A 33 -9.66 -5.02 17.36
N GLY A 34 -8.77 -4.72 16.42
CA GLY A 34 -9.08 -4.61 14.99
C GLY A 34 -9.30 -3.17 14.54
N GLY A 35 -9.30 -2.96 13.23
CA GLY A 35 -9.38 -1.63 12.65
C GLY A 35 -9.58 -1.65 11.15
N ILE A 36 -9.45 -0.50 10.50
CA ILE A 36 -9.45 -0.41 9.05
C ILE A 36 -8.19 -1.06 8.48
N PHE A 37 -8.32 -1.64 7.30
CA PHE A 37 -7.17 -1.93 6.46
C PHE A 37 -7.41 -1.37 5.07
N CYS A 38 -6.32 -1.08 4.38
CA CYS A 38 -6.37 -0.77 2.96
C CYS A 38 -5.17 -1.32 2.22
N VAL A 39 -5.34 -1.42 0.92
CA VAL A 39 -4.28 -1.73 -0.03
C VAL A 39 -4.34 -0.69 -1.13
N GLN A 40 -3.27 0.08 -1.28
CA GLN A 40 -3.14 1.07 -2.33
C GLN A 40 -2.19 0.56 -3.41
N GLN A 41 -2.64 0.53 -4.66
CA GLN A 41 -1.75 0.27 -5.79
C GLN A 41 -1.07 1.59 -6.15
N HIS A 42 0.26 1.60 -6.11
CA HIS A 42 1.05 2.81 -6.23
C HIS A 42 2.01 2.70 -7.42
N LEU A 43 1.75 3.50 -8.45
CA LEU A 43 2.63 3.69 -9.59
C LEU A 43 3.63 4.81 -9.33
N ALA A 44 4.65 4.53 -8.52
CA ALA A 44 5.76 5.44 -8.27
C ALA A 44 6.85 5.27 -9.34
N SER A 45 8.13 5.23 -8.96
CA SER A 45 9.22 4.81 -9.85
C SER A 45 9.04 3.36 -10.33
N HIS A 46 8.45 2.52 -9.47
CA HIS A 46 8.05 1.16 -9.77
C HIS A 46 6.64 0.93 -9.26
N LEU A 47 5.88 0.09 -9.96
CA LEU A 47 4.60 -0.38 -9.48
C LEU A 47 4.80 -1.24 -8.22
N HIS A 48 4.07 -0.93 -7.17
CA HIS A 48 3.98 -1.71 -5.95
C HIS A 48 2.62 -1.53 -5.30
N PHE A 49 2.37 -2.25 -4.22
CA PHE A 49 1.15 -2.13 -3.42
C PHE A 49 1.52 -1.78 -1.99
N ASP A 50 0.99 -0.67 -1.47
CA ASP A 50 1.11 -0.32 -0.06
C ASP A 50 -0.01 -1.02 0.73
N PHE A 51 0.36 -1.97 1.57
CA PHE A 51 -0.53 -2.71 2.46
C PHE A 51 -0.52 -2.08 3.85
N ARG A 52 -1.69 -1.78 4.40
CA ARG A 52 -1.81 -1.01 5.64
C ARG A 52 -2.82 -1.61 6.61
N LEU A 53 -2.46 -1.66 7.89
CA LEU A 53 -3.32 -2.08 8.99
C LEU A 53 -3.42 -0.95 10.03
N GLU A 54 -4.63 -0.55 10.40
CA GLU A 54 -4.83 0.37 11.52
C GLU A 54 -4.45 -0.28 12.84
N HIS A 55 -3.58 0.36 13.61
CA HIS A 55 -3.29 -0.01 14.99
C HIS A 55 -2.93 1.25 15.78
N ARG A 56 -3.50 1.41 16.98
CA ARG A 56 -3.26 2.56 17.88
C ARG A 56 -3.41 3.95 17.22
N GLY A 57 -4.26 4.07 16.21
CA GLY A 57 -4.56 5.36 15.58
C GLY A 57 -3.67 5.77 14.43
N VAL A 58 -2.82 4.86 13.96
CA VAL A 58 -2.01 5.01 12.75
C VAL A 58 -2.17 3.80 11.84
N LEU A 59 -1.79 3.95 10.58
CA LEU A 59 -1.71 2.88 9.60
C LEU A 59 -0.28 2.33 9.56
N LEU A 60 -0.08 1.18 10.21
CA LEU A 60 1.13 0.38 10.06
C LEU A 60 1.24 -0.04 8.58
N SER A 61 2.36 0.27 7.94
CA SER A 61 2.46 0.22 6.48
C SER A 61 3.59 -0.67 5.98
N TRP A 62 3.33 -1.38 4.87
CA TRP A 62 4.31 -2.18 4.15
C TRP A 62 4.17 -2.00 2.63
N ALA A 63 5.27 -1.73 1.94
CA ALA A 63 5.34 -1.79 0.48
C ALA A 63 5.53 -3.25 0.02
N VAL A 64 4.62 -3.74 -0.81
CA VAL A 64 4.56 -5.10 -1.36
C VAL A 64 4.78 -5.03 -2.87
N PRO A 65 6.03 -5.18 -3.37
CA PRO A 65 6.36 -4.88 -4.77
C PRO A 65 5.58 -5.70 -5.81
N LYS A 66 5.27 -6.95 -5.48
CA LYS A 66 4.50 -7.84 -6.37
C LYS A 66 3.00 -7.85 -6.06
N GLY A 67 2.54 -7.09 -5.06
CA GLY A 67 1.18 -7.17 -4.56
C GLY A 67 0.87 -8.45 -3.76
N PRO A 68 -0.29 -8.49 -3.09
CA PRO A 68 -0.79 -9.65 -2.36
C PRO A 68 -1.06 -10.83 -3.31
N SER A 69 -1.12 -12.04 -2.74
CA SER A 69 -1.48 -13.26 -3.47
C SER A 69 -2.46 -14.09 -2.67
N LEU A 70 -3.49 -14.62 -3.34
CA LEU A 70 -4.43 -15.57 -2.74
C LEU A 70 -3.86 -16.99 -2.66
N ASN A 71 -2.69 -17.24 -3.27
CA ASN A 71 -2.04 -18.54 -3.22
C ASN A 71 -1.23 -18.69 -1.91
N PRO A 72 -1.54 -19.65 -1.02
CA PRO A 72 -0.80 -19.87 0.22
C PRO A 72 0.66 -20.29 0.05
N ARG A 73 1.06 -20.69 -1.17
CA ARG A 73 2.47 -21.03 -1.49
C ARG A 73 3.31 -19.80 -1.79
N ASP A 74 2.68 -18.68 -2.15
CA ASP A 74 3.37 -17.45 -2.45
C ASP A 74 3.84 -16.75 -1.17
N LYS A 75 5.12 -16.39 -1.14
CA LYS A 75 5.71 -15.55 -0.09
C LYS A 75 6.00 -14.18 -0.65
N ARG A 76 5.10 -13.23 -0.44
CA ARG A 76 5.22 -11.87 -0.98
C ARG A 76 6.09 -11.02 -0.06
N LEU A 77 7.19 -10.47 -0.58
CA LEU A 77 7.98 -9.50 0.17
C LEU A 77 7.12 -8.29 0.54
N ALA A 78 7.15 -7.90 1.81
CA ALA A 78 6.46 -6.75 2.37
C ALA A 78 7.50 -5.93 3.16
N MET A 79 7.94 -4.81 2.59
CA MET A 79 8.93 -3.93 3.21
C MET A 79 8.22 -2.93 4.10
N MET A 80 8.49 -2.96 5.40
CA MET A 80 7.89 -2.02 6.35
C MET A 80 8.32 -0.59 6.03
N THR A 81 7.34 0.30 5.93
CA THR A 81 7.50 1.73 5.66
C THR A 81 7.08 2.55 6.87
N GLU A 82 7.07 3.88 6.74
CA GLU A 82 6.64 4.78 7.81
C GLU A 82 5.15 4.60 8.12
N ASP A 83 4.75 4.89 9.35
CA ASP A 83 3.33 4.88 9.72
C ASP A 83 2.61 6.01 8.99
N HIS A 84 1.38 5.76 8.56
CA HIS A 84 0.57 6.74 7.83
C HIS A 84 -0.64 7.17 8.67
N PRO A 85 -1.20 8.37 8.48
CA PRO A 85 -2.40 8.77 9.18
C PRO A 85 -3.63 7.99 8.67
N LEU A 86 -4.65 7.81 9.52
CA LEU A 86 -5.85 7.04 9.16
C LEU A 86 -6.54 7.55 7.90
N ASP A 87 -6.66 8.88 7.76
CA ASP A 87 -7.30 9.50 6.60
C ASP A 87 -6.54 9.22 5.28
N TYR A 88 -5.26 8.80 5.35
CA TYR A 88 -4.50 8.35 4.18
C TYR A 88 -5.05 7.05 3.60
N GLY A 89 -5.73 6.24 4.43
CA GLY A 89 -6.27 4.95 4.03
C GLY A 89 -7.35 5.05 2.94
N ASP A 90 -8.00 6.21 2.82
CA ASP A 90 -8.99 6.52 1.80
C ASP A 90 -8.43 7.39 0.65
N PHE A 91 -7.13 7.71 0.66
CA PHE A 91 -6.52 8.53 -0.38
C PHE A 91 -6.41 7.79 -1.72
N GLU A 92 -6.83 8.46 -2.79
CA GLU A 92 -6.67 8.10 -4.19
C GLU A 92 -6.38 9.38 -4.99
N GLY A 93 -5.42 9.33 -5.92
CA GLY A 93 -5.06 10.49 -6.72
C GLY A 93 -3.60 10.48 -7.20
N VAL A 94 -3.09 11.65 -7.54
CA VAL A 94 -1.71 11.84 -8.03
C VAL A 94 -0.90 12.63 -7.01
N ILE A 95 0.18 12.04 -6.52
CA ILE A 95 1.16 12.69 -5.65
C ILE A 95 2.20 13.39 -6.56
N PRO A 96 2.35 14.73 -6.46
CA PRO A 96 3.33 15.49 -7.24
C PRO A 96 4.77 15.05 -6.97
N GLU A 97 5.73 15.60 -7.74
CA GLU A 97 7.15 15.24 -7.58
C GLU A 97 7.65 15.47 -6.14
N GLY A 98 8.37 14.48 -5.62
CA GLY A 98 8.78 14.41 -4.22
C GLY A 98 8.72 12.99 -3.66
N TYR A 99 8.73 12.88 -2.33
CA TYR A 99 8.60 11.59 -1.66
C TYR A 99 7.20 11.01 -1.88
N GLY A 100 7.12 9.74 -2.25
CA GLY A 100 5.83 9.10 -2.58
C GLY A 100 5.22 9.54 -3.91
N SER A 101 5.97 10.23 -4.77
CA SER A 101 5.45 10.73 -6.05
C SER A 101 4.97 9.61 -7.00
N GLY A 102 3.74 9.77 -7.47
CA GLY A 102 3.11 8.92 -8.46
C GLY A 102 1.60 8.79 -8.32
N VAL A 103 1.03 7.86 -9.07
CA VAL A 103 -0.42 7.61 -9.07
C VAL A 103 -0.74 6.58 -7.99
N VAL A 104 -1.65 6.93 -7.09
CA VAL A 104 -2.12 6.07 -6.01
C VAL A 104 -3.58 5.74 -6.25
N MET A 105 -3.89 4.45 -6.25
CA MET A 105 -5.24 3.93 -6.39
C MET A 105 -5.62 3.14 -5.14
N LEU A 106 -6.81 3.37 -4.57
CA LEU A 106 -7.32 2.55 -3.48
C LEU A 106 -7.81 1.21 -4.04
N TRP A 107 -6.93 0.21 -4.02
CA TRP A 107 -7.16 -1.09 -4.67
C TRP A 107 -8.01 -2.03 -3.82
N ASP A 108 -7.90 -2.01 -2.49
CA ASP A 108 -8.81 -2.74 -1.59
C ASP A 108 -8.95 -2.01 -0.26
N ARG A 109 -10.06 -2.25 0.44
CA ARG A 109 -10.28 -1.74 1.79
C ARG A 109 -11.28 -2.61 2.55
N GLY A 110 -11.24 -2.51 3.86
CA GLY A 110 -12.20 -3.16 4.74
C GLY A 110 -11.72 -3.14 6.18
N ARG A 111 -12.03 -4.20 6.92
CA ARG A 111 -11.51 -4.38 8.29
C ARG A 111 -10.49 -5.50 8.39
N TRP A 112 -9.53 -5.32 9.28
CA TRP A 112 -8.69 -6.42 9.74
C TRP A 112 -9.03 -6.76 11.19
N LEU A 113 -8.89 -8.04 11.51
CA LEU A 113 -9.08 -8.56 12.86
C LEU A 113 -7.78 -9.25 13.28
N PRO A 114 -7.09 -8.77 14.33
CA PRO A 114 -5.93 -9.47 14.86
C PRO A 114 -6.37 -10.84 15.40
N LEU A 115 -5.53 -11.85 15.17
CA LEU A 115 -5.66 -13.18 15.76
C LEU A 115 -4.68 -13.37 16.93
N ASP A 116 -3.86 -12.37 17.21
CA ASP A 116 -2.99 -12.27 18.38
C ASP A 116 -3.65 -11.32 19.40
N ASP A 117 -3.71 -11.70 20.69
CA ASP A 117 -4.34 -10.89 21.74
C ASP A 117 -3.59 -9.57 22.01
N ASP A 118 -2.26 -9.58 21.82
CA ASP A 118 -1.38 -8.42 21.95
C ASP A 118 -0.66 -8.17 20.62
N VAL A 119 -1.17 -7.21 19.86
CA VAL A 119 -0.63 -6.82 18.55
C VAL A 119 0.76 -6.19 18.67
N ASP A 120 1.05 -5.46 19.76
CA ASP A 120 2.36 -4.82 19.94
C ASP A 120 3.45 -5.88 20.18
N ALA A 121 3.15 -6.86 21.04
CA ALA A 121 4.02 -8.01 21.26
C ALA A 121 4.20 -8.83 19.96
N ALA A 122 3.15 -8.98 19.14
CA ALA A 122 3.20 -9.66 17.85
C ALA A 122 4.12 -8.93 16.85
N ILE A 123 4.04 -7.59 16.79
CA ILE A 123 4.93 -6.74 15.97
C ILE A 123 6.39 -6.88 16.41
N GLU A 124 6.65 -6.79 17.72
CA GLU A 124 8.00 -6.92 18.30
C GLU A 124 8.60 -8.30 18.01
N LYS A 125 7.82 -9.36 18.22
CA LYS A 125 8.17 -10.74 17.88
C LYS A 125 8.40 -10.95 16.37
N GLY A 126 7.88 -10.08 15.53
CA GLY A 126 8.04 -10.16 14.08
C GLY A 126 7.05 -11.11 13.41
N GLN A 127 5.87 -11.33 14.00
CA GLN A 127 4.82 -12.16 13.43
C GLN A 127 3.45 -11.63 13.82
N ILE A 128 2.64 -11.26 12.84
CA ILE A 128 1.27 -10.75 13.04
C ILE A 128 0.32 -11.65 12.26
N LYS A 129 -0.61 -12.31 12.94
CA LYS A 129 -1.67 -13.11 12.32
C LYS A 129 -2.98 -12.32 12.36
N PHE A 130 -3.71 -12.37 11.26
CA PHE A 130 -4.94 -11.60 11.14
C PHE A 130 -5.91 -12.18 10.12
N GLU A 131 -7.17 -11.82 10.26
CA GLU A 131 -8.20 -12.00 9.24
C GLU A 131 -8.47 -10.67 8.52
N LEU A 132 -8.64 -10.72 7.20
CA LEU A 132 -9.11 -9.60 6.39
C LEU A 132 -10.58 -9.79 6.02
N GLN A 133 -11.33 -8.70 6.10
CA GLN A 133 -12.71 -8.57 5.68
C GLN A 133 -12.79 -7.44 4.64
N GLY A 134 -12.12 -7.62 3.51
CA GLY A 134 -12.04 -6.68 2.40
C GLY A 134 -13.10 -6.85 1.34
N VAL A 135 -13.04 -6.02 0.30
CA VAL A 135 -13.76 -6.25 -0.95
C VAL A 135 -13.09 -7.38 -1.72
N LYS A 136 -11.75 -7.33 -1.85
CA LYS A 136 -10.96 -8.30 -2.64
C LYS A 136 -10.23 -9.31 -1.78
N LEU A 137 -9.56 -8.87 -0.72
CA LEU A 137 -8.80 -9.73 0.18
C LEU A 137 -9.64 -10.16 1.37
N LYS A 138 -9.76 -11.47 1.57
CA LYS A 138 -10.56 -12.06 2.63
C LYS A 138 -9.83 -13.22 3.32
N GLY A 139 -10.33 -13.63 4.47
CA GLY A 139 -9.80 -14.77 5.22
C GLY A 139 -8.50 -14.45 5.94
N GLN A 140 -7.77 -15.49 6.34
CA GLN A 140 -6.62 -15.42 7.22
C GLN A 140 -5.31 -15.19 6.45
N TRP A 141 -4.43 -14.40 7.07
CA TRP A 141 -3.14 -13.94 6.57
C TRP A 141 -2.12 -13.87 7.70
N VAL A 142 -0.85 -13.80 7.33
CA VAL A 142 0.24 -13.53 8.26
C VAL A 142 1.27 -12.61 7.62
N LEU A 143 1.76 -11.67 8.44
CA LEU A 143 3.00 -10.93 8.20
C LEU A 143 4.10 -11.54 9.08
N VAL A 144 5.20 -11.99 8.48
CA VAL A 144 6.36 -12.52 9.22
C VAL A 144 7.65 -11.81 8.84
N ARG A 145 8.39 -11.31 9.82
CA ARG A 145 9.73 -10.72 9.61
C ARG A 145 10.68 -11.84 9.19
N SER A 146 11.44 -11.63 8.12
CA SER A 146 12.25 -12.70 7.53
C SER A 146 13.72 -12.29 7.41
N ALA A 147 14.56 -12.90 8.25
CA ALA A 147 16.01 -12.76 8.14
C ALA A 147 16.53 -13.21 6.77
N GLY A 148 15.91 -14.23 6.16
CA GLY A 148 16.26 -14.70 4.81
C GLY A 148 15.96 -13.67 3.72
N ALA A 149 14.80 -13.00 3.78
CA ALA A 149 14.47 -11.89 2.88
C ALA A 149 15.38 -10.68 3.14
N ALA A 150 15.70 -10.43 4.41
CA ALA A 150 16.53 -9.33 4.86
C ALA A 150 17.96 -9.37 4.31
N ARG A 151 18.54 -10.55 4.03
CA ARG A 151 19.92 -10.70 3.50
C ARG A 151 20.21 -9.92 2.21
N ARG A 152 19.17 -9.52 1.48
CA ARG A 152 19.28 -8.76 0.22
C ARG A 152 19.31 -7.24 0.45
N PHE A 153 19.14 -6.79 1.69
CA PHE A 153 19.03 -5.39 2.07
C PHE A 153 20.16 -4.96 3.00
N SER A 154 20.47 -3.66 2.97
CA SER A 154 21.47 -3.06 3.85
C SER A 154 21.13 -3.29 5.33
N PRO A 155 22.12 -3.34 6.25
CA PRO A 155 21.89 -3.65 7.66
C PRO A 155 20.79 -2.82 8.34
N ASN A 156 20.66 -1.55 7.97
CA ASN A 156 19.66 -0.60 8.47
C ASN A 156 18.24 -0.80 7.91
N GLN A 157 18.04 -1.74 7.00
CA GLN A 157 16.76 -2.08 6.38
C GLN A 157 16.33 -3.53 6.66
N GLN A 158 17.19 -4.32 7.31
CA GLN A 158 16.97 -5.75 7.50
C GLN A 158 15.78 -6.02 8.43
N ASP A 159 15.59 -5.18 9.44
CA ASP A 159 14.45 -5.24 10.36
C ASP A 159 13.12 -4.88 9.68
N ARG A 160 13.16 -4.23 8.51
CA ARG A 160 11.98 -3.86 7.71
C ARG A 160 11.53 -4.95 6.74
N ALA A 161 12.27 -6.05 6.58
CA ALA A 161 11.92 -7.08 5.61
C ALA A 161 10.93 -8.10 6.20
N TRP A 162 9.67 -8.02 5.75
CA TRP A 162 8.60 -8.96 6.10
C TRP A 162 8.14 -9.77 4.88
N LEU A 163 7.37 -10.81 5.13
CA LEU A 163 6.66 -11.59 4.14
C LEU A 163 5.16 -11.56 4.47
N LEU A 164 4.35 -11.16 3.50
CA LEU A 164 2.90 -11.31 3.51
C LEU A 164 2.53 -12.66 2.89
N ILE A 165 1.81 -13.49 3.64
CA ILE A 165 1.49 -14.87 3.25
C ILE A 165 0.01 -15.14 3.54
N LYS A 166 -0.70 -15.67 2.55
CA LYS A 166 -2.08 -16.14 2.69
C LYS A 166 -2.11 -17.47 3.46
N HIS A 167 -3.01 -17.61 4.44
CA HIS A 167 -3.27 -18.91 5.06
C HIS A 167 -4.19 -19.77 4.18
N ARG A 168 -4.09 -21.10 4.33
CA ARG A 168 -5.03 -22.04 3.71
C ARG A 168 -6.38 -21.93 4.41
N ASP A 169 -7.38 -21.41 3.71
CA ASP A 169 -8.77 -21.33 4.13
C ASP A 169 -9.69 -21.26 2.89
N GLY A 170 -10.98 -21.02 3.08
CA GLY A 170 -11.98 -20.95 1.99
C GLY A 170 -11.80 -19.78 1.01
N TRP A 171 -10.92 -18.83 1.29
CA TRP A 171 -10.61 -17.68 0.41
C TRP A 171 -9.24 -17.82 -0.28
N ALA A 172 -8.54 -18.94 -0.07
CA ALA A 172 -7.29 -19.23 -0.75
C ALA A 172 -7.53 -19.88 -2.12
N GLY A 173 -6.69 -19.57 -3.10
CA GLY A 173 -6.79 -20.16 -4.44
C GLY A 173 -5.68 -19.69 -5.37
N ASP A 174 -5.62 -20.31 -6.56
CA ASP A 174 -4.60 -20.02 -7.59
C ASP A 174 -5.01 -18.85 -8.52
N VAL A 175 -6.06 -18.11 -8.18
CA VAL A 175 -6.49 -16.91 -8.93
C VAL A 175 -5.51 -15.77 -8.68
N ASP A 176 -5.00 -15.19 -9.76
CA ASP A 176 -4.27 -13.92 -9.69
C ASP A 176 -5.27 -12.76 -9.48
N VAL A 177 -5.48 -12.42 -8.22
CA VAL A 177 -6.43 -11.36 -7.81
C VAL A 177 -6.07 -9.99 -8.39
N LEU A 178 -4.79 -9.74 -8.71
CA LEU A 178 -4.34 -8.45 -9.22
C LEU A 178 -4.84 -8.21 -10.65
N THR A 179 -4.95 -9.28 -11.45
CA THR A 179 -5.50 -9.23 -12.81
C THR A 179 -7.01 -9.46 -12.83
N ALA A 180 -7.54 -10.30 -11.95
CA ALA A 180 -8.97 -10.57 -11.86
C ALA A 180 -9.78 -9.38 -11.30
N ALA A 181 -9.19 -8.57 -10.43
CA ALA A 181 -9.85 -7.42 -9.81
C ALA A 181 -8.92 -6.18 -9.81
N PRO A 182 -8.63 -5.58 -10.99
CA PRO A 182 -7.60 -4.54 -11.09
C PRO A 182 -8.07 -3.14 -10.68
N LEU A 183 -9.38 -2.89 -10.59
CA LEU A 183 -9.94 -1.53 -10.48
C LEU A 183 -10.01 -1.01 -9.03
N SER A 184 -10.03 0.30 -8.86
CA SER A 184 -10.27 0.98 -7.59
C SER A 184 -11.56 0.52 -6.94
N VAL A 185 -11.54 0.30 -5.62
CA VAL A 185 -12.77 0.09 -4.82
C VAL A 185 -13.47 1.39 -4.46
N LEU A 186 -12.83 2.54 -4.70
CA LEU A 186 -13.41 3.87 -4.48
C LEU A 186 -14.08 4.40 -5.73
N SER A 187 -13.34 4.50 -6.84
CA SER A 187 -13.82 5.14 -8.08
C SER A 187 -14.23 4.16 -9.18
N GLY A 188 -13.87 2.89 -9.05
CA GLY A 188 -14.03 1.90 -10.13
C GLY A 188 -13.08 2.11 -11.31
N LYS A 189 -12.11 3.03 -11.22
CA LYS A 189 -11.14 3.32 -12.29
C LYS A 189 -9.86 2.49 -12.14
N ASP A 190 -9.10 2.38 -13.22
CA ASP A 190 -7.72 1.92 -13.17
C ASP A 190 -6.75 3.11 -12.95
N LEU A 191 -5.46 2.81 -12.83
CA LEU A 191 -4.41 3.84 -12.66
C LEU A 191 -4.41 4.88 -13.80
N ALA A 192 -4.71 4.47 -15.03
CA ALA A 192 -4.75 5.38 -16.17
C ALA A 192 -5.95 6.34 -16.09
N GLY A 193 -7.13 5.83 -15.74
CA GLY A 193 -8.32 6.63 -15.52
C GLY A 193 -8.13 7.65 -14.39
N ILE A 194 -7.49 7.24 -13.29
CA ILE A 194 -7.18 8.15 -12.17
C ILE A 194 -6.18 9.22 -12.60
N LEU A 195 -5.13 8.84 -13.32
CA LEU A 195 -4.14 9.79 -13.83
C LEU A 195 -4.78 10.83 -14.75
N LEU A 196 -5.62 10.41 -15.69
CA LEU A 196 -6.28 11.28 -16.66
C LEU A 196 -7.27 12.26 -16.00
N GLU A 197 -7.95 11.84 -14.94
CA GLU A 197 -8.86 12.73 -14.18
C GLU A 197 -8.12 13.86 -13.45
N HIS A 198 -6.89 13.59 -13.00
CA HIS A 198 -6.08 14.55 -12.25
C HIS A 198 -5.14 15.36 -13.16
N MET A 199 -5.15 15.10 -14.48
CA MET A 199 -4.48 15.95 -15.45
C MET A 199 -5.32 17.22 -15.68
N PRO A 200 -4.74 18.43 -15.58
CA PRO A 200 -5.49 19.65 -15.86
C PRO A 200 -5.94 19.67 -17.33
N ALA A 201 -7.22 20.01 -17.57
CA ALA A 201 -7.86 20.06 -18.90
C ALA A 201 -7.21 21.04 -19.91
N GLN A 202 -6.17 21.79 -19.51
CA GLN A 202 -5.59 22.91 -20.26
C GLN A 202 -4.40 22.52 -21.16
N TRP A 203 -4.18 21.23 -21.43
CA TRP A 203 -3.00 20.77 -22.14
C TRP A 203 -3.12 20.93 -23.67
N SER A 204 -3.14 22.18 -24.14
CA SER A 204 -2.97 22.55 -25.55
C SER A 204 -2.08 23.79 -25.67
N ALA A 205 -0.82 23.65 -25.24
CA ALA A 205 0.25 24.57 -25.65
C ALA A 205 1.55 23.78 -25.89
N PRO A 206 2.16 23.85 -27.09
CA PRO A 206 3.45 23.22 -27.33
C PRO A 206 4.53 23.99 -26.58
N GLY A 207 5.20 23.35 -25.62
CA GLY A 207 6.40 23.91 -24.98
C GLY A 207 6.49 23.82 -23.45
N ASN A 208 5.49 23.31 -22.73
CA ASN A 208 5.57 23.27 -21.26
C ASN A 208 6.30 22.01 -20.74
N GLU A 209 7.29 22.22 -19.87
CA GLU A 209 8.27 21.25 -19.37
C GLU A 209 7.76 20.38 -18.20
N GLN A 210 6.47 20.06 -18.13
CA GLN A 210 5.97 18.91 -17.35
C GLN A 210 6.25 17.57 -18.08
N LYS A 211 7.37 17.50 -18.81
CA LYS A 211 7.81 16.38 -19.65
C LYS A 211 8.52 15.26 -18.88
N GLY A 212 8.67 15.38 -17.56
CA GLY A 212 9.51 14.47 -16.78
C GLY A 212 8.86 13.13 -16.45
N ARG A 213 7.94 13.13 -15.49
CA ARG A 213 7.53 11.91 -14.75
C ARG A 213 6.10 11.46 -14.99
N ILE A 214 5.14 12.39 -15.01
CA ILE A 214 3.73 12.09 -15.32
C ILE A 214 3.60 11.51 -16.74
N GLY A 215 4.27 12.11 -17.73
CA GLY A 215 4.32 11.57 -19.09
C GLY A 215 4.98 10.19 -19.16
N LYS A 216 6.01 9.92 -18.34
CA LYS A 216 6.63 8.58 -18.25
C LYS A 216 5.69 7.57 -17.60
N GLN A 217 4.92 7.96 -16.59
CA GLN A 217 3.90 7.09 -15.97
C GLN A 217 2.79 6.76 -16.94
N LEU A 218 2.29 7.74 -17.69
CA LEU A 218 1.31 7.52 -18.75
C LEU A 218 1.87 6.58 -19.83
N GLN A 219 3.11 6.81 -20.28
CA GLN A 219 3.75 5.93 -21.25
C GLN A 219 3.88 4.49 -20.72
N LEU A 220 4.28 4.33 -19.46
CA LEU A 220 4.41 3.02 -18.84
C LEU A 220 3.06 2.30 -18.71
N LEU A 221 1.98 3.03 -18.39
CA LEU A 221 0.62 2.50 -18.37
C LEU A 221 0.16 2.07 -19.76
N ILE A 222 0.42 2.89 -20.79
CA ILE A 222 0.12 2.57 -22.19
C ILE A 222 0.87 1.30 -22.63
N ASP A 223 2.15 1.17 -22.28
CA ASP A 223 2.96 0.02 -22.65
C ASP A 223 2.50 -1.26 -21.93
N GLN A 224 2.09 -1.16 -20.66
CA GLN A 224 1.49 -2.28 -19.91
C GLN A 224 0.17 -2.74 -20.53
N ALA A 225 -0.71 -1.81 -20.91
CA ALA A 225 -1.97 -2.13 -21.57
C ALA A 225 -1.75 -2.83 -22.93
N ARG A 226 -0.73 -2.42 -23.69
CA ARG A 226 -0.35 -3.06 -24.96
C ARG A 226 0.21 -4.47 -24.76
N GLY A 227 0.98 -4.70 -23.71
CA GLY A 227 1.56 -6.01 -23.38
C GLY A 227 0.53 -7.03 -22.87
N ALA A 228 -0.54 -6.56 -22.22
CA ALA A 228 -1.63 -7.42 -21.73
C ALA A 228 -2.55 -7.95 -22.83
N GLY A 229 -2.63 -7.27 -23.99
CA GLY A 229 -3.45 -7.68 -25.13
C GLY A 229 -2.79 -8.68 -26.10
N ASN A 230 -1.55 -9.09 -25.83
CA ASN A 230 -0.75 -9.93 -26.75
C ASN A 230 -0.40 -11.31 -26.15
N LYS A 231 -1.24 -11.83 -25.24
CA LYS A 231 -1.15 -13.18 -24.68
C LYS A 231 -2.47 -13.92 -24.80
#